data_AF-A0AAD9SQ11-F1
#
_entry.id   AF-A0AAD9SQ11-F1
#
_cell.length_a   1.000
_cell.length_b   1.000
_cell.length_c   1.000
_cell.angle_alpha   90.00
_cell.angle_beta   90.00
_cell.angle_gamma   90.00
#
_symmetry.space_group_name_H-M   'P 1'
#
loop_
_entity.id
_entity.type
_entity.pdbx_description
1 polymer ?
#
loop_
_entity_poly.entity_id
_entity_poly.type
_entity_poly.pdbx_seq_one_letter_code
_entity_poly.pdbx_strand_id
1 'polypeptide(L)'
;MSGERGMPTHTVYLTGHDGGKSIFLPQRSLKWGQYDDGKMPMAVAYINKNPADLNNDADLEHDRNVNNEGVGLVSNGGAVARYVDLAPGYTCMMHRTQSLDYGIVTDGEAECVLEDGTAQLMRPGDVMVQRYTVHAWRNPSQTSWARIFFVLVDCQPLSINGKLLKEDLGRGAAYVPSSDN
;
A
#
# COMPACT_ATOMS: atom_id res chain seq x y z
N MET A 1 14.95 16.58 -3.60
CA MET A 1 16.09 15.73 -3.97
C MET A 1 15.54 14.47 -4.61
N SER A 2 16.08 14.03 -5.75
CA SER A 2 15.71 12.76 -6.38
C SER A 2 16.37 11.60 -5.61
N GLY A 3 15.60 10.59 -5.25
CA GLY A 3 16.08 9.34 -4.64
C GLY A 3 16.69 8.38 -5.67
N GLU A 4 17.12 7.20 -5.20
CA GLU A 4 17.89 6.19 -5.96
C GLU A 4 17.26 5.75 -7.30
N ARG A 5 15.94 5.87 -7.45
CA ARG A 5 15.18 5.48 -8.65
C ARG A 5 14.82 6.65 -9.57
N GLY A 6 15.41 7.83 -9.36
CA GLY A 6 15.06 9.07 -10.06
C GLY A 6 13.73 9.68 -9.61
N MET A 7 13.07 9.09 -8.61
CA MET A 7 11.80 9.57 -8.04
C MET A 7 12.01 10.43 -6.80
N PRO A 8 11.06 11.32 -6.44
CA PRO A 8 11.17 12.12 -5.21
C PRO A 8 11.37 11.27 -3.95
N THR A 9 12.16 11.78 -3.00
CA THR A 9 12.23 11.22 -1.64
C THR A 9 11.03 11.66 -0.81
N HIS A 10 10.56 10.82 0.11
CA HIS A 10 9.45 11.16 1.00
C HIS A 10 9.90 11.44 2.44
N THR A 11 9.15 12.31 3.11
CA THR A 11 9.23 12.55 4.55
C THR A 11 7.83 12.39 5.13
N VAL A 12 7.70 11.64 6.21
CA VAL A 12 6.47 11.52 6.97
C VAL A 12 6.51 12.56 8.09
N TYR A 13 5.56 13.48 8.06
CA TYR A 13 5.32 14.46 9.11
C TYR A 13 4.16 13.97 9.97
N LEU A 14 4.33 14.04 11.28
CA LEU A 14 3.37 13.53 12.26
C LEU A 14 2.93 14.66 13.18
N THR A 15 1.71 14.55 13.69
CA THR A 15 1.13 15.49 14.65
C THR A 15 0.71 14.75 15.91
N GLY A 16 0.71 15.43 17.04
CA GLY A 16 0.25 14.89 18.32
C GLY A 16 -0.26 16.01 19.22
N HIS A 17 -0.34 15.75 20.52
CA HIS A 17 -0.78 16.72 21.51
C HIS A 17 0.19 16.80 22.70
N ASP A 18 0.48 18.01 23.17
CA ASP A 18 1.19 18.26 24.43
C ASP A 18 0.38 19.27 25.25
N GLY A 19 0.01 18.90 26.48
CA GLY A 19 -0.87 19.70 27.34
C GLY A 19 -2.20 20.10 26.68
N GLY A 20 -2.73 19.24 25.79
CA GLY A 20 -3.96 19.50 25.02
C GLY A 20 -3.80 20.43 23.81
N LYS A 21 -2.58 20.88 23.49
CA LYS A 21 -2.28 21.67 22.30
C LYS A 21 -1.72 20.80 21.20
N SER A 22 -2.14 21.03 19.95
CA SER A 22 -1.59 20.34 18.78
C SER A 22 -0.12 20.72 18.55
N ILE A 23 0.72 19.73 18.30
CA ILE A 23 2.15 19.89 18.05
C ILE A 23 2.60 19.04 16.86
N PHE A 24 3.74 19.41 16.25
CA PHE A 24 4.46 18.52 15.36
C PHE A 24 5.31 17.54 16.17
N LEU A 25 5.23 16.27 15.79
CA LEU A 25 6.11 15.23 16.31
C LEU A 25 7.34 15.10 15.40
N PRO A 26 8.42 14.42 15.86
CA PRO A 26 9.59 14.19 15.03
C PRO A 26 9.23 13.54 13.68
N GLN A 27 9.68 14.15 12.60
CA GLN A 27 9.53 13.61 11.25
C GLN A 27 10.39 12.36 11.07
N ARG A 28 10.02 11.52 10.10
CA ARG A 28 10.82 10.33 9.72
C ARG A 28 10.91 10.14 8.22
N SER A 29 11.99 9.54 7.77
CA SER A 29 12.10 9.01 6.41
C SER A 29 11.42 7.65 6.32
N LEU A 30 10.97 7.30 5.11
CA LEU A 30 10.42 5.97 4.84
C LEU A 30 11.52 4.91 4.83
N LYS A 31 11.23 3.74 5.42
CA LYS A 31 12.03 2.53 5.26
C LYS A 31 11.49 1.75 4.05
N TRP A 32 12.34 1.50 3.07
CA TRP A 32 11.96 0.77 1.86
C TRP A 32 12.38 -0.70 1.97
N GLY A 33 11.40 -1.59 1.86
CA GLY A 33 11.62 -3.02 1.64
C GLY A 33 11.81 -3.31 0.15
N GLN A 34 12.64 -4.30 -0.17
CA GLN A 34 12.89 -4.76 -1.53
C GLN A 34 12.11 -6.05 -1.77
N TYR A 35 11.34 -6.11 -2.85
CA TYR A 35 10.51 -7.27 -3.21
C TYR A 35 10.66 -7.60 -4.69
N ASP A 36 10.49 -8.88 -5.03
CA ASP A 36 10.63 -9.44 -6.40
C ASP A 36 11.90 -8.93 -7.11
N ASP A 37 13.06 -9.26 -6.52
CA ASP A 37 14.39 -8.83 -6.96
C ASP A 37 14.54 -7.29 -7.09
N GLY A 38 13.86 -6.56 -6.20
CA GLY A 38 13.89 -5.09 -6.16
C GLY A 38 13.05 -4.42 -7.25
N LYS A 39 12.22 -5.18 -7.99
CA LYS A 39 11.32 -4.62 -9.02
C LYS A 39 10.05 -4.00 -8.45
N MET A 40 9.73 -4.31 -7.19
CA MET A 40 8.55 -3.81 -6.49
C MET A 40 8.89 -3.29 -5.08
N PRO A 41 9.76 -2.28 -4.91
CA PRO A 41 10.04 -1.74 -3.58
C PRO A 41 8.78 -1.17 -2.93
N MET A 42 8.59 -1.43 -1.64
CA MET A 42 7.46 -0.90 -0.87
C MET A 42 7.93 -0.17 0.38
N ALA A 43 7.17 0.82 0.83
CA ALA A 43 7.40 1.49 2.10
C ALA A 43 6.08 1.87 2.79
N VAL A 44 5.93 1.49 4.06
CA VAL A 44 4.78 1.86 4.87
C VAL A 44 4.97 3.28 5.42
N ALA A 45 4.06 4.18 5.06
CA ALA A 45 4.02 5.55 5.55
C ALA A 45 3.34 5.64 6.93
N TYR A 46 2.28 4.87 7.13
CA TYR A 46 1.60 4.74 8.42
C TYR A 46 0.73 3.47 8.46
N ILE A 47 0.59 2.86 9.64
CA ILE A 47 -0.31 1.74 9.89
C ILE A 47 -1.00 1.89 11.24
N ASN A 48 -2.29 1.58 11.30
CA ASN A 48 -3.09 1.64 12.52
C ASN A 48 -4.25 0.63 12.48
N LYS A 49 -4.90 0.43 13.62
CA LYS A 49 -6.23 -0.17 13.71
C LYS A 49 -7.28 0.69 13.01
N ASN A 50 -8.41 0.07 12.67
CA ASN A 50 -9.57 0.73 12.10
C ASN A 50 -10.84 0.28 12.86
N PRO A 51 -11.50 1.17 13.63
CA PRO A 51 -11.16 2.60 13.80
C PRO A 51 -9.81 2.80 14.51
N ALA A 52 -9.16 3.91 14.17
CA ALA A 52 -7.90 4.34 14.78
C ALA A 52 -8.08 4.67 16.27
N ASP A 53 -7.14 4.22 17.11
CA ASP A 53 -7.04 4.66 18.51
C ASP A 53 -5.88 5.65 18.66
N LEU A 54 -6.21 6.93 18.83
CA LEU A 54 -5.24 8.02 18.97
C LEU A 54 -5.02 8.40 20.45
N ASN A 55 -5.67 7.69 21.39
CA ASN A 55 -5.53 8.02 22.80
C ASN A 55 -4.14 7.62 23.30
N ASN A 56 -3.50 8.53 24.04
CA ASN A 56 -2.17 8.31 24.61
C ASN A 56 -1.15 7.82 23.57
N ASP A 57 -1.27 8.28 22.32
CA ASP A 57 -0.35 7.94 21.22
C ASP A 57 -0.29 6.42 20.91
N ALA A 58 -1.38 5.68 21.19
CA ALA A 58 -1.44 4.23 20.98
C ALA A 58 -1.17 3.81 19.51
N ASP A 59 -1.59 4.63 18.55
CA ASP A 59 -1.32 4.41 17.14
C ASP A 59 0.14 4.60 16.75
N LEU A 60 0.83 5.55 17.36
CA LEU A 60 2.25 5.79 17.12
C LEU A 60 3.10 4.60 17.62
N GLU A 61 2.71 3.98 18.72
CA GLU A 61 3.31 2.73 19.19
C GLU A 61 3.02 1.57 18.22
N HIS A 62 1.76 1.44 17.79
CA HIS A 62 1.37 0.41 16.83
C HIS A 62 2.11 0.53 15.49
N ASP A 63 2.17 1.73 14.89
CA ASP A 63 2.94 2.00 13.67
C ASP A 63 4.41 1.63 13.86
N ARG A 64 5.03 2.06 14.97
CA ARG A 64 6.44 1.79 15.22
C ARG A 64 6.73 0.29 15.30
N ASN A 65 5.91 -0.47 16.01
CA ASN A 65 6.14 -1.91 16.20
C ASN A 65 5.94 -2.66 14.89
N VAL A 66 4.82 -2.43 14.22
CA VAL A 66 4.42 -3.17 13.03
C VAL A 66 5.33 -2.84 11.82
N ASN A 67 5.75 -1.58 11.68
CA ASN A 67 6.68 -1.16 10.62
C ASN A 67 8.11 -1.71 10.83
N ASN A 68 8.45 -2.22 12.02
CA ASN A 68 9.72 -2.90 12.28
C ASN A 68 9.64 -4.43 12.09
N GLU A 69 8.48 -5.05 12.34
CA GLU A 69 8.30 -6.51 12.28
C GLU A 69 7.95 -7.02 10.88
N GLY A 70 7.47 -6.14 9.99
CA GLY A 70 7.04 -6.48 8.65
C GLY A 70 5.52 -6.72 8.60
N VAL A 71 4.89 -6.29 7.50
CA VAL A 71 3.42 -6.26 7.37
C VAL A 71 3.02 -6.97 6.07
N GLY A 72 1.93 -7.73 6.13
CA GLY A 72 1.18 -8.13 4.93
C GLY A 72 0.69 -6.91 4.12
N LEU A 73 -0.09 -7.13 3.06
CA LEU A 73 -0.62 -6.00 2.28
C LEU A 73 -1.64 -5.20 3.09
N VAL A 74 -2.52 -5.90 3.81
CA VAL A 74 -3.56 -5.34 4.67
C VAL A 74 -3.25 -5.67 6.13
N SER A 75 -3.71 -4.82 7.04
CA SER A 75 -3.72 -5.12 8.46
C SER A 75 -5.12 -5.60 8.84
N ASN A 76 -5.25 -6.81 9.39
CA ASN A 76 -6.53 -7.31 9.91
C ASN A 76 -7.12 -6.32 10.93
N GLY A 77 -8.35 -5.86 10.71
CA GLY A 77 -9.00 -4.83 11.52
C GLY A 77 -8.31 -3.46 11.48
N GLY A 78 -7.55 -3.16 10.44
CA GLY A 78 -6.67 -1.99 10.36
C GLY A 78 -6.76 -1.20 9.06
N ALA A 79 -5.90 -0.20 8.97
CA ALA A 79 -5.66 0.60 7.77
C ALA A 79 -4.16 0.80 7.57
N VAL A 80 -3.74 0.74 6.31
CA VAL A 80 -2.33 0.85 5.92
C VAL A 80 -2.18 1.86 4.81
N ALA A 81 -1.33 2.86 5.03
CA ALA A 81 -0.88 3.80 4.02
C ALA A 81 0.54 3.42 3.57
N ARG A 82 0.75 3.15 2.29
CA ARG A 82 2.06 2.74 1.77
C ARG A 82 2.35 3.24 0.36
N TYR A 83 3.62 3.34 0.04
CA TYR A 83 4.12 3.56 -1.31
C TYR A 83 4.54 2.22 -1.91
N VAL A 84 4.26 2.07 -3.20
CA VAL A 84 4.74 0.97 -4.04
C VAL A 84 5.38 1.56 -5.28
N ASP A 85 6.64 1.22 -5.50
CA ASP A 85 7.39 1.59 -6.70
C ASP A 85 7.41 0.39 -7.65
N LEU A 86 7.16 0.63 -8.94
CA LEU A 86 7.15 -0.39 -9.98
C LEU A 86 8.28 -0.13 -10.98
N ALA A 87 9.17 -1.11 -11.13
CA ALA A 87 10.26 -1.04 -12.10
C ALA A 87 9.73 -0.92 -13.54
N PRO A 88 10.53 -0.36 -14.46
CA PRO A 88 10.15 -0.29 -15.87
C PRO A 88 9.78 -1.68 -16.43
N GLY A 89 8.65 -1.76 -17.13
CA GLY A 89 8.12 -2.97 -17.77
C GLY A 89 7.64 -4.04 -16.79
N TYR A 90 7.66 -3.76 -15.49
CA TYR A 90 7.29 -4.74 -14.48
C TYR A 90 5.78 -4.88 -14.34
N THR A 91 5.33 -6.11 -14.10
CA THR A 91 3.95 -6.45 -13.77
C THR A 91 3.95 -7.24 -12.46
N CYS A 92 3.23 -6.71 -11.47
CA CYS A 92 3.02 -7.37 -10.19
C CYS A 92 2.28 -8.70 -10.36
N MET A 93 2.30 -9.52 -9.31
CA MET A 93 1.39 -10.67 -9.23
C MET A 93 -0.07 -10.22 -9.32
N MET A 94 -0.88 -11.04 -9.98
CA MET A 94 -2.33 -10.98 -9.82
C MET A 94 -2.67 -11.42 -8.40
N HIS A 95 -3.43 -10.61 -7.68
CA HIS A 95 -3.79 -10.88 -6.29
C HIS A 95 -5.12 -10.22 -5.90
N ARG A 96 -5.61 -10.58 -4.73
CA ARG A 96 -6.81 -10.04 -4.08
C ARG A 96 -6.58 -10.03 -2.58
N THR A 97 -6.91 -8.91 -1.94
CA THR A 97 -6.90 -8.73 -0.50
C THR A 97 -8.30 -8.44 0.01
N GLN A 98 -8.60 -8.84 1.27
CA GLN A 98 -9.84 -8.45 1.94
C GLN A 98 -9.77 -6.99 2.38
N SER A 99 -9.96 -6.08 1.42
CA SER A 99 -9.86 -4.66 1.68
C SER A 99 -10.63 -3.80 0.67
N LEU A 100 -10.86 -2.56 1.09
CA LEU A 100 -11.15 -1.44 0.21
C LEU A 100 -9.86 -0.63 0.05
N ASP A 101 -9.38 -0.52 -1.18
CA ASP A 101 -8.11 0.15 -1.47
C ASP A 101 -8.32 1.40 -2.30
N TYR A 102 -7.55 2.44 -1.96
CA TYR A 102 -7.41 3.66 -2.74
C TYR A 102 -5.99 3.70 -3.29
N GLY A 103 -5.82 3.38 -4.58
CA GLY A 103 -4.54 3.47 -5.27
C GLY A 103 -4.43 4.77 -6.04
N ILE A 104 -3.53 5.66 -5.62
CA ILE A 104 -3.27 6.95 -6.25
C ILE A 104 -1.94 6.91 -6.97
N VAL A 105 -1.94 7.12 -8.29
CA VAL A 105 -0.68 7.26 -9.03
C VAL A 105 -0.07 8.62 -8.66
N THR A 106 1.19 8.63 -8.25
CA THR A 106 1.88 9.85 -7.79
C THR A 106 3.03 10.25 -8.70
N ASP A 107 3.71 9.27 -9.32
CA ASP A 107 4.76 9.50 -10.30
C ASP A 107 4.68 8.44 -11.42
N GLY A 108 5.02 8.82 -12.65
CA GLY A 108 4.98 7.94 -13.82
C GLY A 108 3.55 7.57 -14.25
N GLU A 109 3.41 6.45 -14.96
CA GLU A 109 2.10 5.90 -15.36
C GLU A 109 2.01 4.44 -14.87
N ALA A 110 0.82 4.00 -14.50
CA ALA A 110 0.57 2.63 -14.08
C ALA A 110 -0.76 2.12 -14.65
N GLU A 111 -0.87 0.82 -14.83
CA GLU A 111 -2.09 0.15 -15.26
C GLU A 111 -2.60 -0.78 -14.16
N CYS A 112 -3.90 -0.70 -13.87
CA CYS A 112 -4.59 -1.75 -13.14
C CYS A 112 -5.14 -2.77 -14.15
N VAL A 113 -4.74 -4.03 -14.02
CA VAL A 113 -5.11 -5.13 -14.91
C VAL A 113 -6.01 -6.11 -14.15
N LEU A 114 -7.17 -6.44 -14.72
CA LEU A 114 -8.11 -7.39 -14.14
C LEU A 114 -7.93 -8.80 -14.72
N GLU A 115 -8.65 -9.78 -14.15
CA GLU A 115 -8.51 -11.20 -14.50
C GLU A 115 -8.89 -11.53 -15.95
N ASP A 116 -9.77 -10.75 -16.57
CA ASP A 116 -10.16 -10.89 -17.98
C ASP A 116 -9.15 -10.25 -18.95
N GLY A 117 -8.06 -9.68 -18.41
CA GLY A 117 -7.02 -9.00 -19.17
C GLY A 117 -7.34 -7.55 -19.51
N THR A 118 -8.52 -7.04 -19.13
CA THR A 118 -8.81 -5.60 -19.25
C THR A 118 -7.83 -4.79 -18.41
N ALA A 119 -7.39 -3.66 -18.93
CA ALA A 119 -6.41 -2.80 -18.28
C ALA A 119 -6.85 -1.34 -18.36
N GLN A 120 -6.73 -0.63 -17.23
CA GLN A 120 -6.96 0.80 -17.15
C GLN A 120 -5.64 1.52 -16.90
N LEU A 121 -5.20 2.30 -17.89
CA LEU A 121 -4.05 3.20 -17.75
C LEU A 121 -4.41 4.39 -16.86
N MET A 122 -3.53 4.69 -15.91
CA MET A 122 -3.66 5.76 -14.92
C MET A 122 -2.42 6.65 -14.92
N ARG A 123 -2.63 7.94 -14.70
CA ARG A 123 -1.61 9.01 -14.68
C ARG A 123 -1.52 9.65 -13.30
N PRO A 124 -0.47 10.44 -13.02
CA PRO A 124 -0.32 11.09 -11.72
C PRO A 124 -1.56 11.91 -11.34
N GLY A 125 -2.11 11.64 -10.16
CA GLY A 125 -3.34 12.21 -9.65
C GLY A 125 -4.59 11.33 -9.83
N ASP A 126 -4.56 10.33 -10.71
CA ASP A 126 -5.67 9.40 -10.88
C ASP A 126 -5.79 8.45 -9.68
N VAL A 127 -7.03 8.10 -9.36
CA VAL A 127 -7.38 7.24 -8.21
C VAL A 127 -8.13 6.00 -8.69
N MET A 128 -7.65 4.83 -8.29
CA MET A 128 -8.36 3.56 -8.39
C MET A 128 -9.00 3.23 -7.06
N VAL A 129 -10.27 2.87 -7.07
CA VAL A 129 -10.98 2.36 -5.91
C VAL A 129 -11.15 0.85 -6.09
N GLN A 130 -10.27 0.07 -5.45
CA GLN A 130 -10.27 -1.39 -5.55
C GLN A 130 -11.22 -1.96 -4.49
N ARG A 131 -12.24 -2.70 -4.91
CA ARG A 131 -13.32 -3.17 -4.03
C ARG A 131 -13.26 -4.68 -3.85
N TYR A 132 -12.20 -5.17 -3.19
CA TYR A 132 -11.98 -6.61 -2.95
C TYR A 132 -11.95 -7.43 -4.27
N THR A 133 -11.35 -6.87 -5.32
CA THR A 133 -11.27 -7.47 -6.66
C THR A 133 -9.88 -8.06 -6.94
N VAL A 134 -9.85 -9.13 -7.74
CA VAL A 134 -8.60 -9.70 -8.25
C VAL A 134 -8.00 -8.74 -9.28
N HIS A 135 -6.74 -8.37 -9.08
CA HIS A 135 -6.06 -7.40 -9.95
C HIS A 135 -4.52 -7.53 -9.90
N ALA A 136 -3.87 -6.95 -10.89
CA ALA A 136 -2.43 -6.74 -10.93
C ALA A 136 -2.13 -5.26 -11.27
N TRP A 137 -0.97 -4.79 -10.81
CA TRP A 137 -0.45 -3.48 -11.20
C TRP A 137 0.71 -3.66 -12.19
N ARG A 138 0.69 -2.90 -13.28
CA ARG A 138 1.72 -2.92 -14.32
C ARG A 138 2.28 -1.52 -14.53
N ASN A 139 3.60 -1.43 -14.65
CA ASN A 139 4.25 -0.25 -15.21
C ASN A 139 4.46 -0.47 -16.72
N PRO A 140 3.71 0.22 -17.60
CA PRO A 140 3.85 0.04 -19.04
C PRO A 140 5.16 0.66 -19.59
N SER A 141 5.76 1.61 -18.87
CA SER A 141 6.98 2.28 -19.31
C SER A 141 8.17 1.32 -19.29
N GLN A 142 8.93 1.27 -20.38
CA GLN A 142 10.15 0.44 -20.47
C GLN A 142 11.40 1.15 -19.94
N THR A 143 11.30 2.43 -19.58
CA THR A 143 12.46 3.26 -19.25
C THR A 143 12.36 3.97 -17.90
N SER A 144 11.14 4.17 -17.39
CA SER A 144 10.90 4.99 -16.20
C SER A 144 10.15 4.21 -15.14
N TRP A 145 10.49 4.47 -13.87
CA TRP A 145 9.75 3.93 -12.73
C TRP A 145 8.37 4.60 -12.61
N ALA A 146 7.43 3.88 -12.00
CA ALA A 146 6.14 4.41 -11.59
C ALA A 146 5.96 4.25 -10.08
N ARG A 147 5.19 5.14 -9.48
CA ARG A 147 4.88 5.12 -8.05
C ARG A 147 3.39 5.25 -7.82
N ILE A 148 2.90 4.37 -6.96
CA ILE A 148 1.51 4.37 -6.49
C ILE A 148 1.52 4.50 -4.97
N PHE A 149 0.71 5.41 -4.46
CA PHE A 149 0.39 5.51 -3.04
C PHE A 149 -0.92 4.80 -2.77
N PHE A 150 -0.91 3.83 -1.87
CA PHE A 150 -2.08 3.06 -1.49
C PHE A 150 -2.53 3.40 -0.08
N VAL A 151 -3.83 3.51 0.10
CA VAL A 151 -4.50 3.38 1.40
C VAL A 151 -5.37 2.13 1.34
N LEU A 152 -4.99 1.10 2.09
CA LEU A 152 -5.74 -0.14 2.20
C LEU A 152 -6.47 -0.16 3.52
N VAL A 153 -7.77 -0.41 3.50
CA VAL A 153 -8.62 -0.44 4.70
C VAL A 153 -9.26 -1.81 4.78
N ASP A 154 -9.09 -2.49 5.91
CA ASP A 154 -9.77 -3.76 6.16
C ASP A 154 -11.28 -3.61 5.99
N CYS A 155 -11.90 -4.63 5.40
CA CYS A 155 -13.32 -4.58 5.08
C CYS A 155 -14.06 -5.82 5.58
N GLN A 156 -15.38 -5.71 5.65
CA GLN A 156 -16.23 -6.86 5.96
C GLN A 156 -16.03 -7.99 4.93
N PRO A 157 -16.17 -9.26 5.34
CA PRO A 157 -16.11 -10.39 4.42
C PRO A 157 -17.11 -10.24 3.27
N LEU A 158 -16.69 -10.55 2.04
CA LEU A 158 -17.52 -10.42 0.85
C LEU A 158 -17.95 -11.79 0.34
N SER A 159 -19.26 -11.98 0.16
CA SER A 159 -19.83 -13.16 -0.52
C SER A 159 -20.51 -12.76 -1.82
N ILE A 160 -20.22 -13.48 -2.91
CA ILE A 160 -20.86 -13.33 -4.21
C ILE A 160 -21.50 -14.66 -4.58
N ASN A 161 -22.80 -14.66 -4.88
CA ASN A 161 -23.57 -15.87 -5.23
C ASN A 161 -23.41 -17.01 -4.20
N GLY A 162 -23.39 -16.66 -2.91
CA GLY A 162 -23.24 -17.62 -1.81
C GLY A 162 -21.81 -18.15 -1.59
N LYS A 163 -20.82 -17.69 -2.36
CA LYS A 163 -19.42 -18.04 -2.18
C LYS A 163 -18.67 -16.92 -1.47
N LEU A 164 -18.12 -17.21 -0.30
CA LEU A 164 -17.20 -16.34 0.42
C LEU A 164 -15.91 -16.20 -0.40
N LEU A 165 -15.52 -14.95 -0.68
CA LEU A 165 -14.21 -14.64 -1.26
C LEU A 165 -13.15 -14.67 -0.15
N LYS A 166 -11.91 -15.02 -0.54
CA LYS A 166 -10.76 -15.05 0.36
C LYS A 166 -9.62 -14.25 -0.25
N GLU A 167 -8.66 -13.88 0.61
CA GLU A 167 -7.36 -13.42 0.16
C GLU A 167 -6.75 -14.44 -0.82
N ASP A 168 -6.12 -13.90 -1.85
CA ASP A 168 -5.40 -14.66 -2.86
C ASP A 168 -4.18 -13.84 -3.27
N LEU A 169 -3.01 -14.15 -2.73
CA LEU A 169 -1.78 -13.43 -3.04
C LEU A 169 -1.10 -13.93 -4.32
N GLY A 170 -1.66 -14.93 -5.01
CA GLY A 170 -1.02 -15.58 -6.16
C GLY A 170 0.44 -15.96 -5.87
N ARG A 171 1.35 -15.62 -6.80
CA ARG A 171 2.80 -15.82 -6.59
C ARG A 171 3.41 -14.89 -5.52
N GLY A 172 2.70 -13.86 -5.08
CA GLY A 172 3.13 -12.92 -4.05
C GLY A 172 3.28 -13.55 -2.66
N ALA A 173 2.63 -14.69 -2.42
CA ALA A 173 2.77 -15.44 -1.17
C ALA A 173 4.23 -15.87 -0.86
N ALA A 174 5.12 -15.87 -1.86
CA ALA A 174 6.53 -16.21 -1.67
C ALA A 174 7.36 -15.09 -1.00
N TYR A 175 6.86 -13.85 -0.97
CA TYR A 175 7.63 -12.69 -0.51
C TYR A 175 6.81 -11.60 0.19
N VAL A 176 5.49 -11.73 0.22
CA VAL A 176 4.59 -10.88 1.02
C VAL A 176 3.88 -11.75 2.05
N PRO A 177 3.91 -11.39 3.35
CA PRO A 177 3.14 -12.11 4.36
C PRO A 177 1.63 -12.07 4.09
N SER A 178 0.94 -13.13 4.50
CA SER A 178 -0.53 -13.18 4.60
C SER A 178 -1.06 -12.02 5.44
N SER A 179 -2.23 -11.49 5.09
CA SER A 179 -2.90 -10.47 5.90
C SER A 179 -3.74 -11.06 7.06
N ASP A 180 -3.85 -12.40 7.11
CA ASP A 180 -4.55 -13.18 8.14
C ASP A 180 -6.01 -12.75 8.38
N ASN A 181 -6.72 -12.36 7.32
CA ASN A 181 -8.11 -11.89 7.32
C ASN A 181 -9.07 -12.68 6.42
#